data_AF-A0A1R4F0T7-F1
#
_entry.id   AF-A0A1R4F0T7-F1
#
_cell.length_a   1.000
_cell.length_b   1.000
_cell.length_c   1.000
_cell.angle_alpha   90.00
_cell.angle_beta   90.00
_cell.angle_gamma   90.00
#
_symmetry.space_group_name_H-M   'P 1'
#
loop_
_entity.id
_entity.type
_entity.pdbx_description
1 polymer ?
#
loop_
_entity_poly.entity_id
_entity_poly.type
_entity_poly.pdbx_seq_one_letter_code
_entity_poly.pdbx_strand_id
1 'polypeptide(L)'
;MEAALIAERRKAVSIRCILVRISGPDGPVCWTDSGIAVSDAGGVGWEAYYGEHPVYGLLSSVTGITNGSGDQTTRPSLGLLPKDDVAAAALGSPLIQGSKVKIWSGAIDRASGLLVSAPKLEFSGQVDQPAISAGKSLTMTMQLITDGSLQKEANADYRQNHAAHTRAWPGENGYANVSAVVNATRTMEWRT
;
A
#
# COMPACT_ATOMS: atom_id res chain seq x y z
N MET A 1 -9.30 23.09 5.51
CA MET A 1 -8.11 22.25 5.78
C MET A 1 -7.02 22.49 4.74
N GLU A 2 -7.34 22.45 3.44
CA GLU A 2 -6.40 22.72 2.32
C GLU A 2 -5.79 24.14 2.31
N ALA A 3 -6.56 25.16 2.72
CA ALA A 3 -6.11 26.55 2.71
C ALA A 3 -4.93 26.84 3.65
N ALA A 4 -4.81 26.12 4.79
CA ALA A 4 -3.71 26.30 5.73
C ALA A 4 -2.38 25.77 5.16
N LEU A 5 -2.42 24.59 4.51
CA LEU A 5 -1.28 24.03 3.79
C LEU A 5 -0.81 24.95 2.66
N ILE A 6 -1.76 25.52 1.90
CA ILE A 6 -1.44 26.46 0.80
C ILE A 6 -0.88 27.79 1.35
N ALA A 7 -1.43 28.31 2.45
CA ALA A 7 -0.95 29.54 3.07
C ALA A 7 0.47 29.39 3.63
N GLU A 8 0.77 28.24 4.24
CA GLU A 8 2.12 27.94 4.74
C GLU A 8 3.12 27.61 3.64
N ARG A 9 2.67 27.01 2.53
CA ARG A 9 3.48 26.92 1.29
C ARG A 9 3.95 28.29 0.79
N ARG A 10 3.25 29.38 1.12
CA ARG A 10 3.62 30.75 0.74
C ARG A 10 4.54 31.43 1.75
N LYS A 11 4.75 30.88 2.95
CA LYS A 11 5.76 31.38 3.90
C LYS A 11 7.15 30.89 3.50
N ALA A 12 8.14 31.75 3.69
CA ALA A 12 9.39 31.72 2.94
C ALA A 12 10.33 30.53 3.23
N VAL A 13 10.06 29.62 4.18
CA VAL A 13 11.00 28.53 4.49
C VAL A 13 10.34 27.27 5.05
N SER A 14 9.44 26.62 4.31
CA SER A 14 8.97 25.26 4.63
C SER A 14 9.66 24.20 3.75
N ILE A 15 9.94 23.02 4.32
CA ILE A 15 10.47 21.86 3.58
C ILE A 15 9.30 20.91 3.31
N ARG A 16 9.13 20.49 2.07
CA ARG A 16 8.15 19.45 1.75
C ARG A 16 8.61 18.12 2.31
N CYS A 17 7.67 17.36 2.87
CA CYS A 17 7.92 16.00 3.31
C CYS A 17 6.81 15.07 2.82
N ILE A 18 7.18 13.83 2.58
CA ILE A 18 6.28 12.71 2.41
C ILE A 18 6.37 11.87 3.68
N LEU A 19 5.21 11.39 4.14
CA LEU A 19 5.11 10.44 5.23
C LEU A 19 4.51 9.15 4.66
N VAL A 20 5.13 8.01 4.96
CA VAL A 20 4.64 6.68 4.55
C VAL A 20 4.47 5.84 5.80
N ARG A 21 3.31 5.21 5.95
CA ARG A 21 3.03 4.26 7.03
C ARG A 21 2.53 2.95 6.46
N ILE A 22 3.16 1.86 6.86
CA ILE A 22 2.74 0.49 6.56
C ILE A 22 2.37 -0.19 7.88
N SER A 23 1.16 -0.75 8.00
CA SER A 23 0.76 -1.59 9.13
C SER A 23 1.34 -3.00 8.98
N GLY A 24 2.65 -3.15 9.14
CA GLY A 24 3.33 -4.44 9.01
C GLY A 24 2.95 -5.45 10.10
N PRO A 25 3.30 -6.74 9.92
CA PRO A 25 2.96 -7.81 10.86
C PRO A 25 3.59 -7.64 12.25
N ASP A 26 4.83 -7.12 12.30
CA ASP A 26 5.56 -6.88 13.55
C ASP A 26 5.29 -5.49 14.16
N GLY A 27 4.42 -4.69 13.52
CA GLY A 27 4.08 -3.33 13.91
C GLY A 27 4.13 -2.33 12.76
N PRO A 28 3.73 -1.07 13.02
CA PRO A 28 3.77 -0.04 12.00
C PRO A 28 5.20 0.33 11.62
N VAL A 29 5.43 0.49 10.32
CA VAL A 29 6.68 1.00 9.76
C VAL A 29 6.44 2.39 9.18
N CYS A 30 7.14 3.38 9.71
CA CYS A 30 6.92 4.79 9.43
C CYS A 30 8.17 5.45 8.84
N TRP A 31 8.10 5.84 7.57
CA TRP A 31 9.18 6.54 6.85
C TRP A 31 8.82 7.96 6.50
N THR A 32 9.84 8.81 6.40
CA THR A 32 9.75 10.09 5.72
C THR A 32 10.90 10.23 4.73
N ASP A 33 10.76 11.09 3.73
CA ASP A 33 11.86 11.53 2.86
C ASP A 33 12.68 12.69 3.48
N SER A 34 12.25 13.16 4.65
CA SER A 34 12.90 14.21 5.44
C SER A 34 13.64 13.61 6.64
N GLY A 35 14.14 14.44 7.57
CA GLY A 35 14.88 13.96 8.75
C GLY A 35 14.01 13.10 9.68
N ILE A 36 13.31 13.74 10.62
CA ILE A 36 12.38 13.07 11.53
C ILE A 36 11.13 13.93 11.61
N ALA A 37 9.95 13.30 11.54
CA ALA A 37 8.67 13.95 11.71
C ALA A 37 7.80 13.18 12.71
N VAL A 38 6.98 13.88 13.49
CA VAL A 38 6.04 13.25 14.44
C VAL A 38 4.63 13.65 14.04
N SER A 39 3.76 12.66 13.81
CA SER A 39 2.41 12.88 13.26
C SER A 39 1.41 11.90 13.84
N ASP A 40 0.16 12.33 14.03
CA ASP A 40 -0.97 11.48 14.40
C ASP A 40 -1.84 11.07 13.19
N ALA A 41 -1.40 11.39 11.96
CA ALA A 41 -2.18 11.25 10.74
C ALA A 41 -2.65 9.81 10.44
N GLY A 42 -2.02 8.80 11.06
CA GLY A 42 -2.43 7.40 11.03
C GLY A 42 -3.75 7.10 11.76
N GLY A 43 -4.16 7.98 12.69
CA GLY A 43 -5.36 7.82 13.54
C GLY A 43 -5.17 6.84 14.72
N VAL A 44 -3.93 6.48 15.02
CA VAL A 44 -3.56 5.47 16.03
C VAL A 44 -2.69 6.05 17.16
N GLY A 45 -2.62 7.38 17.25
CA GLY A 45 -1.74 8.11 18.16
C GLY A 45 -0.55 8.75 17.41
N TRP A 46 0.30 9.43 18.16
CA TRP A 46 1.49 10.10 17.63
C TRP A 46 2.58 9.08 17.30
N GLU A 47 2.94 8.98 16.02
CA GLU A 47 4.00 8.11 15.51
C GLU A 47 5.18 8.94 15.00
N ALA A 48 6.40 8.44 15.23
CA ALA A 48 7.62 9.00 14.65
C ALA A 48 7.88 8.40 13.27
N TYR A 49 8.12 9.26 12.30
CA TYR A 49 8.49 8.93 10.93
C TYR A 49 9.96 9.26 10.75
N TYR A 50 10.71 8.29 10.22
CA TYR A 50 12.17 8.38 10.10
C TYR A 50 12.59 8.51 8.65
N GLY A 51 13.53 9.41 8.37
CA GLY A 51 14.28 9.46 7.12
C GLY A 51 14.96 8.12 6.86
N GLU A 52 15.85 7.77 7.78
CA GLU A 52 16.46 6.45 7.88
C GLU A 52 15.85 5.69 9.05
N HIS A 53 15.03 4.68 8.76
CA HIS A 53 14.45 3.84 9.79
C HIS A 53 15.54 2.93 10.40
N PRO A 54 15.68 2.88 11.74
CA PRO A 54 16.79 2.18 12.40
C PRO A 54 16.82 0.66 12.12
N VAL A 55 15.65 0.07 11.83
CA VAL A 55 15.49 -1.36 11.53
C VAL A 55 15.39 -1.65 10.04
N TYR A 56 14.69 -0.81 9.27
CA TYR A 56 14.24 -1.17 7.92
C TYR A 56 14.94 -0.40 6.81
N GLY A 57 15.74 0.61 7.14
CA GLY A 57 16.47 1.43 6.17
C GLY A 57 15.69 2.63 5.66
N LEU A 58 16.01 3.08 4.45
CA LEU A 58 15.62 4.39 3.92
C LEU A 58 14.49 4.28 2.88
N LEU A 59 13.57 5.25 2.89
CA LEU A 59 12.68 5.53 1.77
C LEU A 59 13.42 6.28 0.67
N SER A 60 13.67 5.62 -0.46
CA SER A 60 14.38 6.22 -1.60
C SER A 60 13.46 6.99 -2.52
N SER A 61 12.24 6.50 -2.77
CA SER A 61 11.33 7.14 -3.70
C SER A 61 9.88 6.73 -3.46
N VAL A 62 8.98 7.62 -3.86
CA VAL A 62 7.55 7.36 -3.97
C VAL A 62 7.13 7.80 -5.37
N THR A 63 6.68 6.86 -6.19
CA THR A 63 6.38 7.11 -7.60
C THR A 63 4.98 6.62 -7.96
N GLY A 64 4.39 7.22 -9.00
CA GLY A 64 3.08 6.78 -9.50
C GLY A 64 1.88 7.16 -8.63
N ILE A 65 2.04 8.09 -7.67
CA ILE A 65 0.88 8.71 -7.00
C ILE A 65 0.23 9.69 -7.98
N THR A 66 -0.69 9.17 -8.79
CA THR A 66 -1.54 9.97 -9.67
C THR A 66 -3.00 9.76 -9.29
N ASN A 67 -3.77 10.84 -9.22
CA ASN A 67 -5.23 10.75 -9.16
C ASN A 67 -5.71 10.18 -10.51
N GLY A 68 -6.03 8.89 -10.55
CA GLY A 68 -6.54 8.26 -11.77
C GLY A 68 -7.80 8.97 -12.25
N SER A 69 -7.89 9.28 -13.54
CA SER A 69 -9.13 9.70 -14.19
C SER A 69 -9.79 8.49 -14.85
N GLY A 70 -11.03 8.17 -14.48
CA GLY A 70 -11.83 7.12 -15.12
C GLY A 70 -11.57 5.70 -14.58
N ASP A 71 -11.45 4.73 -15.49
CA ASP A 71 -11.40 3.29 -15.20
C ASP A 71 -9.98 2.74 -14.85
N GLN A 72 -8.98 3.62 -14.87
CA GLN A 72 -7.58 3.28 -14.63
C GLN A 72 -7.29 3.14 -13.14
N THR A 73 -6.70 2.01 -12.78
CA THR A 73 -6.25 1.71 -11.42
C THR A 73 -4.88 2.36 -11.20
N THR A 74 -4.76 3.21 -10.17
CA THR A 74 -3.46 3.74 -9.74
C THR A 74 -2.69 2.64 -9.01
N ARG A 75 -1.49 2.31 -9.49
CA ARG A 75 -0.53 1.40 -8.83
C ARG A 75 0.75 2.17 -8.51
N PRO A 76 0.80 2.89 -7.36
CA PRO A 76 2.02 3.54 -6.93
C PRO A 76 3.09 2.51 -6.55
N SER A 77 4.33 2.94 -6.51
CA SER A 77 5.46 2.14 -6.03
C SER A 77 6.30 2.92 -5.03
N LEU A 78 6.80 2.20 -4.03
CA LEU A 78 7.78 2.67 -3.07
C LEU A 78 9.14 2.09 -3.43
N GLY A 79 10.14 2.94 -3.59
CA GLY A 79 11.54 2.53 -3.65
C GLY A 79 12.15 2.59 -2.25
N LEU A 80 12.76 1.49 -1.83
CA LEU A 80 13.32 1.31 -0.49
C LEU A 80 14.78 0.86 -0.61
N LEU A 81 15.62 1.34 0.30
CA LEU A 81 16.99 0.87 0.52
C LEU A 81 17.01 0.18 1.89
N PRO A 82 16.88 -1.16 1.93
CA PRO A 82 16.97 -1.90 3.18
C PRO A 82 18.29 -1.66 3.90
N LYS A 83 18.27 -1.65 5.23
CA LYS A 83 19.48 -1.45 6.04
C LYS A 83 20.47 -2.60 5.91
N ASP A 84 19.95 -3.82 5.89
CA ASP A 84 20.69 -5.08 5.81
C ASP A 84 19.81 -6.19 5.21
N ASP A 85 20.37 -7.40 5.09
CA ASP A 85 19.67 -8.56 4.54
C ASP A 85 18.48 -9.00 5.40
N VAL A 86 18.51 -8.74 6.71
CA VAL A 86 17.43 -9.08 7.64
C VAL A 86 16.23 -8.15 7.40
N ALA A 87 16.48 -6.85 7.24
CA ALA A 87 15.48 -5.87 6.85
C ALA A 87 14.86 -6.21 5.50
N ALA A 88 15.67 -6.60 4.51
CA ALA A 88 15.18 -7.00 3.20
C ALA A 88 14.32 -8.26 3.27
N ALA A 89 14.71 -9.27 4.07
CA ALA A 89 13.93 -10.47 4.28
C ALA A 89 12.59 -10.19 4.97
N ALA A 90 12.57 -9.31 5.98
CA ALA A 90 11.36 -8.91 6.68
C ALA A 90 10.39 -8.16 5.74
N LEU A 91 10.90 -7.20 4.98
CA LEU A 91 10.12 -6.41 4.03
C LEU A 91 9.74 -7.19 2.76
N GLY A 92 10.46 -8.25 2.43
CA GLY A 92 10.15 -9.18 1.34
C GLY A 92 9.29 -10.37 1.77
N SER A 93 8.93 -10.46 3.06
CA SER A 93 8.15 -11.57 3.60
C SER A 93 6.77 -11.64 2.95
N PRO A 94 6.24 -12.83 2.62
CA PRO A 94 4.86 -12.97 2.15
C PRO A 94 3.82 -12.38 3.12
N LEU A 95 4.15 -12.27 4.41
CA LEU A 95 3.27 -11.70 5.43
C LEU A 95 3.07 -10.19 5.30
N ILE A 96 3.91 -9.49 4.54
CA ILE A 96 3.75 -8.05 4.33
C ILE A 96 2.70 -7.76 3.25
N GLN A 97 2.45 -8.70 2.34
CA GLN A 97 1.43 -8.57 1.31
C GLN A 97 0.05 -8.39 1.96
N GLY A 98 -0.75 -7.46 1.43
CA GLY A 98 -2.04 -7.06 2.01
C GLY A 98 -1.94 -6.08 3.19
N SER A 99 -0.73 -5.76 3.68
CA SER A 99 -0.57 -4.77 4.75
C SER A 99 -1.09 -3.40 4.31
N LYS A 100 -1.85 -2.74 5.17
CA LYS A 100 -2.42 -1.41 4.88
C LYS A 100 -1.32 -0.36 4.77
N VAL A 101 -1.33 0.40 3.68
CA VAL A 101 -0.39 1.50 3.41
C VAL A 101 -1.15 2.81 3.30
N LYS A 102 -0.60 3.85 3.94
CA LYS A 102 -1.05 5.22 3.80
C LYS A 102 0.15 6.12 3.48
N ILE A 103 -0.05 7.05 2.57
CA ILE A 103 0.95 8.04 2.17
C ILE A 103 0.35 9.43 2.30
N TRP A 104 1.07 10.32 2.97
CA TRP A 104 0.67 11.70 3.15
C TRP A 104 1.72 12.66 2.57
N SER A 105 1.25 13.81 2.10
CA SER A 105 2.08 14.97 1.78
C SER A 105 1.96 16.00 2.91
N GLY A 106 3.09 16.51 3.37
CA GLY A 106 3.17 17.49 4.44
C GLY A 106 4.23 18.53 4.18
N ALA A 107 4.40 19.41 5.15
CA ALA A 107 5.49 20.36 5.20
C ALA A 107 6.05 20.43 6.61
N ILE A 108 7.36 20.59 6.74
CA ILE A 108 8.05 20.79 8.00
C ILE A 108 8.51 22.25 8.07
N ASP A 109 8.27 22.90 9.20
CA ASP A 109 8.79 24.23 9.48
C ASP A 109 10.28 24.12 9.80
N ARG A 110 11.13 24.85 9.07
CA ARG A 110 12.58 24.78 9.30
C ARG A 110 13.01 25.32 10.66
N ALA A 111 12.26 26.26 11.22
CA ALA A 111 12.64 26.88 12.49
C ALA A 111 12.36 25.95 13.68
N SER A 112 11.18 25.31 13.70
CA SER A 112 10.78 24.40 14.78
C SER A 112 11.10 22.93 14.53
N GLY A 113 11.30 22.52 13.28
CA GLY A 113 11.42 21.10 12.90
C GLY A 113 10.10 20.33 13.00
N LEU A 114 8.97 21.01 13.25
CA LEU A 114 7.66 20.38 13.42
C LEU A 114 6.86 20.37 12.11
N LEU A 115 5.91 19.43 12.03
CA LEU A 115 4.94 19.42 10.94
C LEU A 115 4.07 20.67 10.97
N VAL A 116 4.02 21.33 9.83
CA VAL A 116 3.17 22.49 9.58
C VAL A 116 1.78 21.98 9.26
N SER A 117 0.93 21.95 10.30
CA SER A 117 -0.46 21.45 10.25
C SER A 117 -0.58 19.94 9.96
N ALA A 118 -1.82 19.45 9.92
CA ALA A 118 -2.10 18.05 9.61
C ALA A 118 -1.73 17.76 8.14
N PRO A 119 -0.94 16.69 7.87
CA PRO A 119 -0.53 16.34 6.52
C PRO A 119 -1.72 15.80 5.72
N LYS A 120 -1.72 16.05 4.41
CA LYS A 120 -2.78 15.66 3.49
C LYS A 120 -2.59 14.20 3.07
N LEU A 121 -3.63 13.37 3.21
CA LEU A 121 -3.63 12.00 2.68
C LEU A 121 -3.65 12.04 1.14
N GLU A 122 -2.62 11.47 0.51
CA GLU A 122 -2.53 11.36 -0.95
C GLU A 122 -2.86 9.95 -1.44
N PHE A 123 -2.58 8.93 -0.64
CA PHE A 123 -2.86 7.54 -1.00
C PHE A 123 -3.25 6.69 0.21
N SER A 124 -4.21 5.80 0.01
CA SER A 124 -4.61 4.75 0.95
C SER A 124 -4.87 3.45 0.18
N GLY A 125 -4.23 2.38 0.60
CA GLY A 125 -4.31 1.09 -0.09
C GLY A 125 -3.59 -0.02 0.67
N GLN A 126 -3.06 -0.98 -0.07
CA GLN A 126 -2.36 -2.16 0.47
C GLN A 126 -1.06 -2.41 -0.29
N VAL A 127 -0.12 -3.11 0.37
CA VAL A 127 1.04 -3.69 -0.31
C VAL A 127 0.58 -4.83 -1.19
N ASP A 128 0.94 -4.79 -2.47
CA ASP A 128 0.64 -5.86 -3.42
C ASP A 128 1.84 -6.81 -3.54
N GLN A 129 2.95 -6.34 -4.12
CA GLN A 129 4.12 -7.18 -4.36
C GLN A 129 5.40 -6.46 -3.93
N PRO A 130 6.13 -6.98 -2.94
CA PRO A 130 7.52 -6.60 -2.70
C PRO A 130 8.43 -7.31 -3.72
N ALA A 131 9.36 -6.57 -4.32
CA ALA A 131 10.36 -7.08 -5.25
C ALA A 131 11.75 -6.60 -4.82
N ILE A 132 12.64 -7.55 -4.55
CA ILE A 132 14.03 -7.29 -4.16
C ILE A 132 14.90 -7.38 -5.40
N SER A 133 15.81 -6.42 -5.56
CA SER A 133 16.85 -6.42 -6.58
C SER A 133 18.23 -6.39 -5.91
N ALA A 134 18.99 -7.46 -6.12
CA ALA A 134 20.36 -7.58 -5.65
C ALA A 134 21.33 -7.23 -6.80
N GLY A 135 21.79 -5.98 -6.83
CA GLY A 135 22.78 -5.48 -7.79
C GLY A 135 24.10 -5.13 -7.10
N LYS A 136 24.68 -3.96 -7.42
CA LYS A 136 25.80 -3.39 -6.65
C LYS A 136 25.41 -3.00 -5.22
N SER A 137 24.13 -2.75 -4.99
CA SER A 137 23.51 -2.48 -3.69
C SER A 137 22.18 -3.22 -3.62
N LEU A 138 21.75 -3.55 -2.40
CA LEU A 138 20.44 -4.15 -2.15
C LEU A 138 19.37 -3.07 -2.25
N THR A 139 18.45 -3.21 -3.21
CA THR A 139 17.32 -2.30 -3.38
C THR A 139 16.02 -3.07 -3.40
N MET A 140 14.93 -2.43 -3.01
CA MET A 140 13.62 -3.06 -3.00
C MET A 140 12.57 -2.11 -3.56
N THR A 141 11.67 -2.64 -4.37
CA THR A 141 10.49 -1.95 -4.87
C THR A 141 9.26 -2.61 -4.28
N MET A 142 8.41 -1.84 -3.61
CA MET A 142 7.09 -2.31 -3.17
C MET A 142 6.01 -1.71 -4.06
N GLN A 143 5.27 -2.57 -4.75
CA GLN A 143 4.08 -2.16 -5.47
C GLN A 143 2.89 -2.03 -4.51
N LEU A 144 2.11 -0.99 -4.71
CA LEU A 144 0.92 -0.69 -3.93
C LEU A 144 -0.33 -0.79 -4.81
N ILE A 145 -1.43 -1.19 -4.20
CA ILE A 145 -2.73 -1.30 -4.84
C ILE A 145 -3.79 -0.58 -4.02
N THR A 146 -4.75 0.07 -4.69
CA THR A 146 -5.89 0.68 -4.00
C THR A 146 -6.94 -0.38 -3.66
N ASP A 147 -7.71 -0.15 -2.60
CA ASP A 147 -8.83 -1.04 -2.25
C ASP A 147 -9.88 -1.14 -3.38
N GLY A 148 -10.07 -0.08 -4.17
CA GLY A 148 -10.97 -0.12 -5.33
C GLY A 148 -10.46 -0.95 -6.50
N SER A 149 -9.14 -1.14 -6.62
CA SER A 149 -8.53 -1.98 -7.65
C SER A 149 -8.68 -3.45 -7.34
N LEU A 150 -8.64 -3.84 -6.06
CA LEU A 150 -8.93 -5.21 -5.63
C LEU A 150 -10.36 -5.63 -6.00
N GLN A 151 -11.32 -4.70 -5.99
CA GLN A 151 -12.69 -4.98 -6.43
C GLN A 151 -12.81 -5.26 -7.94
N LYS A 152 -11.82 -4.83 -8.73
CA LYS A 152 -11.79 -5.00 -10.19
C LYS A 152 -10.98 -6.22 -10.62
N GLU A 153 -10.33 -6.92 -9.70
CA GLU A 153 -9.62 -8.14 -10.04
C GLU A 153 -10.60 -9.19 -10.55
N ALA A 154 -10.26 -9.80 -11.69
CA ALA A 154 -11.10 -10.82 -12.29
C ALA A 154 -11.22 -12.00 -11.31
N ASN A 155 -12.45 -12.42 -11.04
CA ASN A 155 -12.78 -13.58 -10.22
C ASN A 155 -12.38 -14.89 -10.92
N ALA A 156 -11.10 -15.07 -11.24
CA ALA A 156 -10.57 -16.20 -12.00
C ALA A 156 -10.70 -17.54 -11.25
N ASP A 157 -10.80 -17.50 -9.91
CA ASP A 157 -10.91 -18.68 -9.06
C ASP A 157 -12.35 -19.08 -8.71
N TYR A 158 -13.34 -18.27 -9.08
CA TYR A 158 -14.74 -18.60 -8.84
C TYR A 158 -15.23 -19.56 -9.93
N ARG A 159 -15.03 -20.84 -9.66
CA ARG A 159 -15.69 -21.90 -10.42
C ARG A 159 -17.19 -21.74 -10.25
N GLN A 160 -17.93 -21.64 -11.35
CA GLN A 160 -19.40 -21.62 -11.35
C GLN A 160 -19.97 -23.02 -11.06
N ASN A 161 -19.63 -23.58 -9.90
CA ASN A 161 -20.15 -24.85 -9.42
C ASN A 161 -20.60 -24.69 -7.96
N HIS A 162 -21.55 -25.55 -7.57
CA HIS A 162 -22.17 -25.48 -6.26
C HIS A 162 -21.17 -25.57 -5.10
N ALA A 163 -20.13 -26.41 -5.23
CA ALA A 163 -19.13 -26.61 -4.18
C ALA A 163 -18.26 -25.36 -3.93
N ALA A 164 -17.87 -24.62 -4.96
CA ALA A 164 -17.10 -23.40 -4.80
C ALA A 164 -17.95 -22.27 -4.19
N HIS A 165 -19.22 -22.20 -4.60
CA HIS A 165 -20.18 -21.19 -4.13
C HIS A 165 -20.58 -21.39 -2.66
N THR A 166 -20.91 -22.63 -2.25
CA THR A 166 -21.20 -22.95 -0.84
C THR A 166 -19.98 -22.79 0.08
N ARG A 167 -18.76 -22.96 -0.43
CA ARG A 167 -17.53 -22.69 0.33
C ARG A 167 -17.36 -21.20 0.63
N ALA A 168 -17.68 -20.32 -0.32
CA ALA A 168 -17.60 -18.88 -0.13
C ALA A 168 -18.82 -18.32 0.63
N TRP A 169 -20.00 -18.88 0.40
CA TRP A 169 -21.27 -18.48 1.02
C TRP A 169 -21.99 -19.69 1.62
N PRO A 170 -21.70 -20.03 2.89
CA PRO A 170 -22.34 -21.15 3.56
C PRO A 170 -23.87 -21.00 3.58
N GLY A 171 -24.58 -21.98 3.01
CA GLY A 171 -26.05 -22.01 2.92
C GLY A 171 -26.65 -21.51 1.60
N GLU A 172 -25.83 -21.08 0.64
CA GLU A 172 -26.31 -20.66 -0.67
C GLU A 172 -26.61 -21.86 -1.59
N ASN A 173 -27.87 -21.97 -2.04
CA ASN A 173 -28.36 -23.09 -2.86
C ASN A 173 -28.68 -22.68 -4.31
N GLY A 174 -28.22 -21.52 -4.78
CA GLY A 174 -28.54 -21.03 -6.13
C GLY A 174 -28.13 -22.04 -7.20
N TYR A 175 -26.87 -22.51 -7.15
CA TYR A 175 -26.34 -23.53 -8.07
C TYR A 175 -26.94 -24.94 -7.91
N ALA A 176 -27.62 -25.24 -6.80
CA ALA A 176 -28.33 -26.51 -6.63
C ALA A 176 -29.70 -26.52 -7.34
N ASN A 177 -30.28 -25.33 -7.57
CA ASN A 177 -31.62 -25.15 -8.14
C ASN A 177 -31.59 -24.72 -9.63
N VAL A 178 -30.42 -24.69 -10.27
CA VAL A 178 -30.30 -24.38 -11.70
C VAL A 178 -30.76 -25.60 -12.51
N SER A 179 -31.98 -25.54 -13.04
CA SER A 179 -32.60 -26.63 -13.81
C SER A 179 -32.16 -26.72 -15.27
N ALA A 180 -31.31 -25.80 -15.76
CA ALA A 180 -30.97 -25.65 -17.18
C ALA A 180 -29.49 -25.95 -17.54
N VAL A 181 -28.81 -26.86 -16.83
CA VAL A 181 -27.37 -27.18 -17.06
C VAL A 181 -27.12 -28.17 -18.21
N VAL A 182 -28.13 -28.48 -19.05
CA VAL A 182 -28.04 -29.61 -20.00
C VAL A 182 -27.25 -29.30 -21.29
N ASN A 183 -26.67 -28.11 -21.46
CA ASN A 183 -25.85 -27.78 -22.65
C ASN A 183 -24.42 -27.27 -22.34
N ALA A 184 -23.93 -27.45 -21.11
CA ALA A 184 -22.52 -27.16 -20.82
C ALA A 184 -21.64 -28.33 -21.25
N THR A 185 -21.06 -28.25 -22.45
CA THR A 185 -19.98 -29.12 -22.90
C THR A 185 -18.88 -29.09 -21.84
N ARG A 186 -18.70 -30.22 -21.16
CA ARG A 186 -17.73 -30.36 -20.07
C ARG A 186 -16.33 -30.49 -20.70
N THR A 187 -15.65 -29.38 -20.93
CA THR A 187 -14.23 -29.41 -21.29
C THR A 187 -13.44 -29.88 -20.08
N MET A 188 -13.20 -31.19 -19.99
CA MET A 188 -12.25 -31.77 -19.05
C MET A 188 -10.85 -31.56 -19.61
N GLU A 189 -10.11 -30.59 -19.08
CA GLU A 189 -8.67 -30.54 -19.27
C GLU A 189 -8.01 -31.42 -18.22
N TRP A 190 -7.48 -32.56 -18.67
CA TRP A 190 -6.56 -33.37 -17.87
C TRP A 190 -5.20 -32.68 -17.85
N ARG A 191 -4.71 -32.33 -16.66
CA ARG A 191 -3.29 -32.08 -16.45
C ARG A 191 -2.77 -33.15 -15.49
N THR A 192 -1.83 -33.95 -15.99
CA THR A 192 -0.94 -34.81 -15.20
C THR A 192 -0.04 -33.98 -14.31
#